data_AF-A0A3P6C2J0-F1
#
_entry.id   AF-A0A3P6C2J0-F1
#
_cell.length_a   1.000
_cell.length_b   1.000
_cell.length_c   1.000
_cell.angle_alpha   90.00
_cell.angle_beta   90.00
_cell.angle_gamma   90.00
#
_symmetry.space_group_name_H-M   'P 1'
#
loop_
_entity.id
_entity.type
_entity.pdbx_description
1 polymer ?
#
loop_
_entity_poly.entity_id
_entity_poly.type
_entity_poly.pdbx_seq_one_letter_code
_entity_poly.pdbx_strand_id
1 'polypeptide(L)' 'METAKTVVLKGHKNAILDLHWISDGSQVVSARLPLIVSGSDDGTAKLWDMRQRGVIQAFPDKYQITAVSFSDAADNW' A
#
# COMPACT_ATOMS: atom_id res chain seq x y z
N MET A 1 23.90 12.19 -14.53
CA MET A 1 23.61 11.41 -13.31
C MET A 1 22.16 11.67 -12.97
N GLU A 2 21.30 10.66 -13.11
CA GLU A 2 19.87 10.77 -12.82
C GLU A 2 19.67 10.63 -11.31
N THR A 3 19.11 11.65 -10.67
CA THR A 3 18.89 11.64 -9.22
C THR A 3 17.64 10.81 -8.92
N ALA A 4 17.78 9.75 -8.12
CA ALA A 4 16.64 8.99 -7.63
C ALA A 4 15.70 9.92 -6.83
N LYS A 5 14.42 9.98 -7.23
CA LYS A 5 13.41 10.82 -6.57
C LYS A 5 12.61 9.97 -5.57
N THR A 6 12.81 10.23 -4.28
CA THR A 6 12.07 9.55 -3.20
C THR A 6 10.66 10.12 -3.06
N VAL A 7 9.67 9.23 -2.83
CA VAL A 7 8.30 9.59 -2.45
C VAL A 7 8.09 9.23 -0.99
N VAL A 8 7.48 10.12 -0.21
CA VAL A 8 7.17 9.89 1.21
C VAL A 8 5.66 9.86 1.39
N LEU A 9 5.15 8.73 1.87
CA LEU A 9 3.75 8.53 2.23
C LEU A 9 3.57 8.78 3.73
N LYS A 10 2.81 9.82 4.10
CA LYS A 10 2.56 10.20 5.50
C LYS A 10 1.14 9.84 5.89
N GLY A 11 0.95 9.23 7.06
CA GLY A 11 -0.40 8.99 7.58
C GLY A 11 -0.51 8.09 8.80
N HIS A 12 0.42 7.16 9.03
CA HIS A 12 0.43 6.36 10.26
C HIS A 12 0.90 7.18 11.46
N LYS A 13 0.31 6.93 12.62
CA LYS A 13 0.61 7.61 13.89
C LYS A 13 1.61 6.85 14.75
N ASN A 14 1.86 5.58 14.42
CA ASN A 14 2.77 4.70 15.13
C ASN A 14 3.56 3.83 14.13
N ALA A 15 4.36 2.89 14.64
CA ALA A 15 5.20 2.00 13.86
C ALA A 15 4.39 1.22 12.82
N ILE A 16 4.88 1.24 11.58
CA ILE A 16 4.41 0.36 10.51
C ILE A 16 5.01 -1.01 10.79
N LEU A 17 4.14 -2.01 10.93
CA LEU A 17 4.52 -3.38 11.26
C LEU A 17 4.71 -4.24 10.01
N ASP A 18 3.95 -3.95 8.96
CA ASP A 18 4.05 -4.67 7.70
C ASP A 18 3.63 -3.79 6.51
N LEU A 19 4.18 -4.09 5.32
CA LEU A 19 3.90 -3.38 4.09
C LEU A 19 3.94 -4.35 2.91
N HIS A 20 2.88 -4.34 2.10
CA HIS A 20 2.78 -5.14 0.89
C HIS A 20 2.46 -4.26 -0.31
N TRP A 21 3.13 -4.54 -1.43
CA TRP A 21 3.02 -3.81 -2.68
C TRP A 21 2.43 -4.73 -3.75
N ILE A 22 1.60 -4.18 -4.63
CA ILE A 22 1.24 -4.87 -5.86
C ILE A 22 2.09 -4.31 -7.00
N SER A 23 2.97 -5.14 -7.54
CA SER A 23 3.66 -4.88 -8.81
C SER A 23 3.18 -5.93 -9.80
N ASP A 24 2.22 -5.59 -10.65
CA ASP A 24 1.94 -6.43 -11.79
C ASP A 24 3.14 -6.32 -12.75
N GLY A 25 3.99 -7.34 -12.80
CA GLY A 25 5.09 -7.44 -13.77
C GLY A 25 4.63 -7.51 -15.23
N SER A 26 3.37 -7.16 -15.52
CA SER A 26 2.77 -7.14 -16.84
C SER A 26 3.07 -5.79 -17.50
N GLN A 27 3.92 -5.81 -18.52
CA GLN A 27 4.14 -4.67 -19.42
C GLN A 27 2.89 -4.32 -20.27
N VAL A 28 1.80 -5.08 -20.12
CA VAL A 28 0.52 -4.74 -20.73
C VAL A 28 -0.19 -3.77 -19.80
N VAL A 29 -0.40 -2.57 -20.30
CA VAL A 29 -1.02 -1.38 -19.69
C VAL A 29 -2.49 -1.64 -19.29
N SER A 30 -2.76 -2.70 -18.53
CA SER A 30 -4.08 -3.00 -17.98
C SER A 30 -4.18 -2.38 -16.58
N ALA A 31 -4.13 -1.05 -16.56
CA ALA A 31 -4.81 -0.14 -15.64
C ALA A 31 -4.78 -0.36 -14.11
N ARG A 32 -4.03 -1.32 -13.55
CA ARG A 32 -3.96 -1.48 -12.10
C ARG A 32 -2.98 -0.46 -11.53
N LEU A 33 -3.48 0.33 -10.59
CA LEU A 33 -2.73 1.40 -9.93
C LEU A 33 -1.59 0.77 -9.12
N PRO A 34 -0.40 1.39 -9.04
CA PRO A 34 0.63 0.98 -8.08
C PRO A 34 0.11 1.20 -6.66
N LEU A 35 -0.55 0.17 -6.12
CA LEU A 35 -1.14 0.18 -4.79
C LEU A 35 -0.18 -0.40 -3.76
N ILE A 36 -0.24 0.16 -2.57
CA ILE A 36 0.47 -0.33 -1.39
C ILE A 36 -0.56 -0.49 -0.28
N VAL A 37 -0.44 -1.55 0.50
CA VAL A 37 -1.13 -1.69 1.78
C VAL A 37 -0.10 -1.72 2.91
N SER A 38 -0.37 -1.03 4.00
CA SER A 38 0.46 -1.06 5.20
C SER A 38 -0.38 -1.34 6.43
N GLY A 39 0.14 -2.14 7.36
CA GLY A 39 -0.41 -2.40 8.69
C GLY A 39 0.43 -1.70 9.76
N SER A 40 -0.21 -1.18 10.81
CA SER A 40 0.45 -0.39 11.84
C SER A 40 -0.05 -0.72 13.25
N ASP A 41 0.81 -0.41 14.22
CA ASP A 41 0.51 -0.41 15.65
C ASP A 41 -0.40 0.76 16.07
N ASP A 42 -0.80 1.63 15.15
CA ASP A 42 -1.83 2.64 15.39
C ASP A 42 -3.27 2.12 15.28
N GLY A 43 -3.42 0.80 15.10
CA GLY A 43 -4.72 0.15 14.90
C GLY A 43 -5.33 0.44 13.54
N THR A 44 -4.52 0.76 12.52
CA THR A 44 -5.01 0.95 11.16
C THR A 44 -4.21 0.17 10.13
N ALA A 45 -4.91 -0.37 9.14
CA ALA A 45 -4.32 -0.65 7.84
C ALA A 45 -4.63 0.51 6.88
N LYS A 46 -3.70 0.88 6.00
CA LYS A 46 -3.89 1.95 5.01
C LYS A 46 -3.59 1.43 3.62
N LEU A 47 -4.47 1.77 2.69
CA LEU A 47 -4.28 1.56 1.27
C LEU A 47 -3.82 2.88 0.64
N TRP A 48 -2.76 2.80 -0.15
CA TRP A 48 -2.10 3.94 -0.77
C TRP A 48 -2.09 3.78 -2.28
N ASP A 49 -2.27 4.89 -2.98
CA ASP A 49 -2.08 4.97 -4.43
C ASP A 49 -0.82 5.81 -4.72
N MET A 50 0.19 5.21 -5.36
CA MET A 50 1.45 5.88 -5.66
C MET A 50 1.34 6.97 -6.75
N ARG A 51 0.28 6.98 -7.56
CA ARG A 51 0.00 8.08 -8.49
C ARG A 51 -0.53 9.30 -7.75
N GLN A 52 -1.47 9.07 -6.83
CA GLN A 52 -2.03 10.12 -5.97
C GLN A 52 -1.07 10.53 -4.85
N ARG A 53 -0.09 9.67 -4.52
CA ARG A 53 0.89 9.84 -3.45
C ARG A 53 0.23 10.08 -2.09
N GLY A 54 -0.86 9.36 -1.85
CA GLY A 54 -1.70 9.56 -0.68
C GLY A 54 -2.46 8.31 -0.26
N VAL A 55 -3.05 8.39 0.93
CA VAL A 55 -3.98 7.38 1.45
C VAL A 55 -5.26 7.47 0.64
N ILE A 56 -5.68 6.36 0.05
CA ILE A 56 -6.98 6.24 -0.60
C ILE A 56 -8.02 5.64 0.32
N GLN A 57 -7.60 4.78 1.26
CA GLN A 57 -8.49 4.17 2.24
C GLN A 57 -7.75 3.85 3.54
N ALA A 58 -8.45 3.97 4.67
CA ALA A 58 -7.99 3.53 5.97
C ALA A 58 -8.99 2.54 6.56
N PHE A 59 -8.47 1.44 7.10
CA PHE A 59 -9.21 0.37 7.74
C PHE A 59 -8.87 0.40 9.23
N PRO A 60 -9.74 0.96 10.08
CA PRO A 60 -9.53 0.98 11.52
C PRO A 60 -9.84 -0.39 12.14
N ASP A 61 -9.05 -0.77 13.12
CA ASP A 61 -9.26 -1.92 14.00
C ASP A 61 -9.03 -1.49 15.46
N LYS A 62 -9.48 -2.32 16.41
CA LYS A 62 -9.27 -2.11 17.84
C LYS A 62 -7.81 -2.38 18.24
N TYR A 63 -7.12 -3.25 17.49
CA TYR A 63 -5.77 -3.72 17.82
C TYR A 63 -4.79 -3.48 16.67
N GLN A 64 -3.50 -3.65 16.98
CA GLN A 64 -2.41 -3.53 16.03
C GLN A 64 -2.59 -4.47 14.82
N ILE A 65 -2.28 -3.96 13.63
CA ILE A 65 -2.29 -4.76 12.40
C ILE A 65 -0.87 -5.26 12.15
N THR A 66 -0.62 -6.54 12.47
CA THR A 66 0.73 -7.13 12.42
C THR A 66 1.15 -7.64 11.05
N ALA A 67 0.18 -7.90 10.17
CA ALA A 67 0.45 -8.41 8.83
C ALA A 67 -0.62 -7.93 7.85
N VAL A 68 -0.21 -7.64 6.62
CA VAL A 68 -1.08 -7.30 5.51
C VAL A 68 -0.60 -8.00 4.25
N SER A 69 -1.53 -8.47 3.42
CA SER A 69 -1.18 -9.05 2.13
C SER A 69 -2.28 -8.78 1.13
N PHE A 70 -1.87 -8.60 -0.12
CA PHE A 70 -2.80 -8.67 -1.24
C PHE A 70 -3.01 -10.14 -1.58
N SER A 71 -4.25 -10.54 -1.83
CA SER A 71 -4.50 -11.83 -2.43
C SER A 71 -3.85 -11.88 -3.82
N ASP A 72 -3.13 -12.96 -4.12
CA ASP A 72 -2.58 -13.26 -5.44
C ASP A 72 -3.67 -13.65 -6.45
N ALA A 73 -4.94 -13.45 -6.08
CA ALA A 73 -6.06 -13.47 -6.99
C ALA A 73 -5.82 -12.35 -8.01
N ALA A 74 -5.17 -12.71 -9.10
CA ALA A 74 -5.47 -12.18 -10.41
C ALA A 74 -6.99 -12.29 -10.56
N ASP A 75 -7.72 -11.27 -10.08
CA ASP A 75 -9.16 -11.16 -10.24
C ASP A 75 -9.42 -11.14 -11.74
N ASN A 76 -9.74 -12.33 -12.24
CA ASN A 76 -10.01 -12.70 -13.62
C ASN A 76 -11.52 -12.81 -13.77
N TRP A 77 -12.25 -11.76 -13.38
CA TRP A 77 -13.68 -11.61 -13.59
C TRP A 77 -13.96 -10.34 -14.39
#